data_AF-A0A7K1XV12-F1
#
_entry.id   AF-A0A7K1XV12-F1
#
_cell.length_a   1.000
_cell.length_b   1.000
_cell.length_c   1.000
_cell.angle_alpha   90.00
_cell.angle_beta   90.00
_cell.angle_gamma   90.00
#
_symmetry.space_group_name_H-M   'P 1'
#
loop_
_entity.id
_entity.type
_entity.pdbx_description
1 polymer ?
#
loop_
_entity_poly.entity_id
_entity_poly.type
_entity_poly.pdbx_seq_one_letter_code
_entity_poly.pdbx_strand_id
1 'polypeptide(L)'
;MSATTNTMAHEAVLTQEQFKSVQADVEYFFVNYPPKELRKLLWQLYSGWVYNSADHVTKEDIHNMLFFYEQIGDFLNDSYRLSKALNEVR
;
A
#
# COMPACT_ATOMS: atom_id res chain seq x y z
N MET A 1 -7.62 33.25 31.35
CA MET A 1 -8.49 32.13 30.94
C MET A 1 -8.23 31.88 29.47
N SER A 2 -7.30 30.98 29.15
CA SER A 2 -7.03 30.56 27.78
C SER A 2 -7.75 29.24 27.55
N ALA A 3 -8.70 29.23 26.61
CA ALA A 3 -9.39 28.03 26.20
C ALA A 3 -8.41 27.15 25.41
N THR A 4 -8.17 25.96 25.93
CA THR A 4 -7.37 24.92 25.28
C THR A 4 -8.18 24.33 24.13
N THR A 5 -7.83 24.65 22.88
CA THR A 5 -8.42 23.98 21.72
C THR A 5 -7.81 22.59 21.59
N ASN A 6 -8.46 21.61 22.22
CA ASN A 6 -8.10 20.21 22.09
C ASN A 6 -8.50 19.74 20.68
N THR A 7 -7.59 19.82 19.72
CA THR A 7 -7.78 19.28 18.38
C THR A 7 -7.59 17.77 18.47
N MET A 8 -8.64 17.07 18.88
CA MET A 8 -8.69 15.62 18.72
C MET A 8 -8.80 15.34 17.21
N ALA A 9 -7.81 14.65 16.66
CA ALA A 9 -7.93 14.06 15.35
C ALA A 9 -9.20 13.18 15.35
N HIS A 10 -10.22 13.60 14.62
CA HIS A 10 -11.37 12.74 14.36
C HIS A 10 -10.83 11.54 13.57
N GLU A 11 -10.70 10.39 14.21
CA GLU A 11 -10.57 9.13 13.50
C GLU A 11 -11.73 9.05 12.51
N ALA A 12 -11.41 8.94 11.22
CA ALA A 12 -12.42 8.82 10.18
C ALA A 12 -13.06 7.43 10.29
N VAL A 13 -14.16 7.34 11.04
CA VAL A 13 -14.97 6.13 11.11
C VAL A 13 -15.74 5.98 9.79
N LEU A 14 -15.44 4.93 9.03
CA LEU A 14 -16.18 4.63 7.81
C LEU A 14 -17.61 4.19 8.16
N THR A 15 -18.60 4.68 7.40
CA THR A 15 -19.94 4.11 7.45
C THR A 15 -19.92 2.67 6.93
N GLN A 16 -20.94 1.88 7.23
CA GLN A 16 -21.03 0.49 6.74
C GLN A 16 -21.00 0.41 5.21
N GLU A 17 -21.61 1.38 4.52
CA GLU A 17 -21.59 1.45 3.06
C GLU A 17 -20.20 1.79 2.52
N GLN A 18 -19.52 2.75 3.13
CA GLN A 18 -18.13 3.10 2.78
C GLN A 18 -17.19 1.91 3.02
N PHE A 19 -17.36 1.20 4.13
CA PHE A 19 -16.57 0.01 4.42
C PHE A 19 -16.76 -1.07 3.34
N LYS A 20 -18.00 -1.36 2.95
CA LYS A 20 -18.30 -2.32 1.87
C LYS A 20 -17.70 -1.89 0.52
N SER A 21 -17.74 -0.60 0.20
CA SER A 21 -17.11 -0.06 -1.01
C SER A 21 -15.60 -0.27 -0.99
N VAL A 22 -14.93 0.13 0.09
CA VAL A 22 -13.48 -0.05 0.24
C VAL A 22 -13.09 -1.52 0.19
N GLN A 23 -13.85 -2.39 0.84
CA GLN A 23 -13.65 -3.84 0.78
C GLN A 23 -13.73 -4.35 -0.66
N ALA A 24 -14.73 -3.93 -1.43
CA ALA A 24 -14.90 -4.31 -2.82
C ALA A 24 -13.75 -3.78 -3.71
N ASP A 25 -13.30 -2.55 -3.48
CA ASP A 25 -12.18 -1.96 -4.24
C ASP A 25 -10.87 -2.71 -3.99
N VAL A 26 -10.58 -3.07 -2.74
CA VAL A 26 -9.39 -3.85 -2.37
C VAL A 26 -9.46 -5.24 -2.97
N GLU A 27 -10.62 -5.91 -2.91
CA GLU A 27 -10.80 -7.21 -3.56
C GLU A 27 -10.60 -7.11 -5.08
N TYR A 28 -11.23 -6.11 -5.71
CA TYR A 28 -11.13 -5.89 -7.14
C TYR A 28 -9.68 -5.67 -7.59
N PHE A 29 -8.89 -4.94 -6.81
CA PHE A 29 -7.46 -4.80 -7.08
C PHE A 29 -6.75 -6.16 -7.16
N PHE A 30 -6.95 -7.05 -6.19
CA PHE A 30 -6.28 -8.35 -6.16
C PHE A 30 -6.87 -9.40 -7.11
N VAL A 31 -8.08 -9.19 -7.61
CA VAL A 31 -8.64 -9.97 -8.75
C VAL A 31 -7.86 -9.65 -10.03
N ASN A 32 -7.55 -8.37 -10.26
CA ASN A 32 -6.82 -7.94 -11.47
C ASN A 32 -5.30 -8.11 -11.34
N TYR A 33 -4.77 -8.06 -10.12
CA TYR A 33 -3.34 -8.21 -9.83
C TYR A 33 -3.12 -9.27 -8.75
N PRO A 34 -3.19 -10.57 -9.11
CA PRO A 34 -2.90 -11.66 -8.18
C PRO A 34 -1.52 -11.48 -7.52
N PRO A 35 -1.31 -11.86 -6.25
CA PRO A 35 -0.07 -11.57 -5.52
C PRO A 35 1.22 -11.99 -6.25
N LYS A 36 1.17 -13.11 -6.97
CA LYS A 36 2.32 -13.60 -7.75
C LYS A 36 2.67 -12.66 -8.91
N GLU A 37 1.67 -12.15 -9.62
CA GLU A 37 1.86 -11.22 -10.74
C GLU A 37 2.25 -9.84 -10.23
N LEU A 38 1.63 -9.40 -9.14
CA LEU A 38 1.94 -8.13 -8.48
C LEU A 38 3.41 -8.05 -8.04
N ARG A 39 3.96 -9.12 -7.44
CA ARG A 39 5.40 -9.18 -7.10
C ARG A 39 6.30 -9.06 -8.32
N LYS A 40 5.91 -9.69 -9.43
CA LYS A 40 6.65 -9.58 -10.69
C LYS A 40 6.63 -8.14 -11.22
N LEU A 41 5.47 -7.49 -11.22
CA LEU A 41 5.33 -6.09 -11.66
C LEU A 41 6.14 -5.15 -10.77
N LEU A 42 6.12 -5.35 -9.45
CA LEU A 42 6.87 -4.55 -8.50
C LEU A 42 8.39 -4.69 -8.71
N TRP A 43 8.87 -5.92 -8.95
CA TRP A 43 10.27 -6.15 -9.33
C TRP A 43 10.63 -5.46 -10.65
N GLN A 44 9.76 -5.53 -11.65
CA GLN A 44 9.97 -4.85 -12.94
C GLN A 44 10.03 -3.33 -12.77
N LEU A 45 9.22 -2.75 -11.88
CA LEU A 45 9.24 -1.33 -11.56
C LEU A 45 10.55 -0.92 -10.89
N TYR A 46 10.97 -1.66 -9.86
CA TYR A 46 12.24 -1.39 -9.16
C TYR A 46 13.44 -1.54 -10.10
N SER A 47 13.54 -2.66 -10.82
CA SER A 47 14.64 -2.89 -11.76
C SER A 47 14.65 -1.87 -12.90
N GLY A 48 13.48 -1.53 -13.47
CA GLY A 48 13.35 -0.50 -14.48
C GLY A 48 13.81 0.87 -13.98
N TRP A 49 13.46 1.23 -12.74
CA TRP A 49 13.97 2.44 -12.10
C TRP A 49 15.51 2.39 -11.98
N VAL A 50 16.07 1.32 -11.41
CA VAL A 50 17.54 1.16 -11.26
C VAL A 50 18.26 1.30 -12.59
N TYR A 51 17.80 0.61 -13.64
CA TYR A 51 18.44 0.68 -14.96
C TYR A 51 18.35 2.07 -15.59
N ASN A 52 17.22 2.77 -15.41
CA ASN A 52 17.04 4.11 -15.96
C ASN A 52 17.78 5.18 -15.16
N SER A 53 18.00 4.95 -13.87
CA SER A 53 18.51 5.97 -12.94
C SER A 53 19.99 5.81 -12.60
N ALA A 54 20.62 4.70 -13.00
CA ALA A 54 21.96 4.27 -12.59
C ALA A 54 23.04 5.36 -12.64
N ASP A 55 23.03 6.21 -13.68
CA ASP A 55 24.09 7.19 -13.91
C ASP A 55 23.95 8.48 -13.07
N HIS A 56 22.81 8.71 -12.43
CA HIS A 56 22.50 9.99 -11.77
C HIS A 56 21.89 9.88 -10.37
N VAL A 57 21.76 8.67 -9.82
CA VAL A 57 21.27 8.46 -8.46
C VAL A 57 22.41 8.32 -7.45
N THR A 58 22.17 8.83 -6.25
CA THR A 58 23.10 8.68 -5.13
C THR A 58 22.92 7.31 -4.47
N LYS A 59 23.88 6.95 -3.60
CA LYS A 59 23.75 5.74 -2.77
C LYS A 59 22.54 5.81 -1.84
N GLU A 60 22.19 7.00 -1.36
CA GLU A 60 21.02 7.23 -0.52
C GLU A 60 19.72 7.00 -1.30
N ASP A 61 19.63 7.50 -2.54
CA ASP A 61 18.48 7.27 -3.41
C ASP A 61 18.26 5.77 -3.68
N ILE A 62 19.33 5.04 -3.96
CA ILE A 62 19.27 3.57 -4.16
C ILE A 62 18.76 2.89 -2.90
N HIS A 63 19.26 3.29 -1.72
CA HIS A 63 18.83 2.73 -0.44
C HIS A 63 17.35 3.00 -0.19
N ASN A 64 16.91 4.24 -0.39
CA ASN A 64 15.52 4.66 -0.20
C ASN A 64 14.57 3.89 -1.14
N MET A 65 14.95 3.72 -2.41
CA MET A 65 14.11 2.99 -3.37
C MET A 65 14.07 1.49 -3.11
N LEU A 66 15.18 0.88 -2.67
CA LEU A 66 15.17 -0.52 -2.24
C LEU A 66 14.30 -0.70 -0.99
N PHE A 67 14.41 0.20 -0.01
CA PHE A 67 13.58 0.15 1.19
C PHE A 67 12.09 0.34 0.85
N PHE A 68 11.77 1.28 -0.03
CA PHE A 68 10.41 1.46 -0.54
C PHE A 68 9.88 0.18 -1.24
N TYR A 69 10.68 -0.44 -2.10
CA TYR A 69 10.34 -1.69 -2.78
C TYR A 69 9.99 -2.82 -1.79
N GLU A 70 10.78 -2.99 -0.72
CA GLU A 70 10.50 -4.01 0.30
C GLU A 70 9.21 -3.67 1.08
N GLN A 71 9.11 -2.43 1.58
CA GLN A 71 7.96 -2.00 2.38
C GLN A 71 6.64 -2.06 1.61
N ILE A 72 6.61 -1.65 0.34
CA ILE A 72 5.40 -1.73 -0.47
C ILE A 72 5.05 -3.20 -0.78
N GLY A 73 6.06 -4.06 -0.95
CA GLY A 73 5.85 -5.51 -1.11
C GLY A 73 5.16 -6.13 0.10
N ASP A 74 5.61 -5.80 1.31
CA ASP A 74 5.02 -6.25 2.56
C ASP A 74 3.60 -5.70 2.75
N PHE A 75 3.42 -4.39 2.53
CA PHE A 75 2.11 -3.74 2.58
C PHE A 75 1.08 -4.41 1.66
N LEU A 76 1.48 -4.75 0.44
CA LEU A 76 0.60 -5.42 -0.53
C LEU A 76 0.26 -6.85 -0.10
N ASN A 77 1.21 -7.59 0.49
CA ASN A 77 0.94 -8.92 1.03
C ASN A 77 -0.06 -8.87 2.20
N ASP A 78 0.12 -7.92 3.12
CA ASP A 78 -0.77 -7.76 4.27
C ASP A 78 -2.14 -7.23 3.86
N SER A 79 -2.20 -6.32 2.89
CA SER A 79 -3.46 -5.88 2.28
C SER A 79 -4.22 -7.03 1.63
N TYR A 80 -3.51 -7.96 0.96
CA TYR A 80 -4.12 -9.16 0.40
C TYR A 80 -4.69 -10.07 1.49
N ARG A 81 -3.93 -10.35 2.54
CA ARG A 81 -4.39 -11.16 3.69
C ARG A 81 -5.61 -10.53 4.34
N LEU A 82 -5.59 -9.21 4.55
CA LEU A 82 -6.71 -8.46 5.07
C LEU A 82 -7.94 -8.60 4.16
N SER A 83 -7.78 -8.44 2.85
CA SER A 83 -8.88 -8.60 1.89
C SER A 83 -9.56 -9.98 2.00
N LYS A 84 -8.77 -11.05 2.19
CA LYS A 84 -9.29 -12.41 2.36
C LYS A 84 -10.01 -12.57 3.70
N ALA A 85 -9.41 -12.10 4.78
CA ALA A 85 -10.04 -12.14 6.11
C ALA A 85 -11.37 -11.39 6.14
N LEU A 86 -11.46 -10.21 5.51
CA LEU A 86 -12.69 -9.42 5.45
C LEU A 86 -13.80 -10.13 4.65
N ASN A 87 -13.44 -10.93 3.64
CA ASN A 87 -14.39 -11.68 2.84
C ASN A 87 -14.86 -12.99 3.51
N GLU A 88 -14.07 -13.56 4.41
CA GLU A 88 -14.41 -14.77 5.17
C GLU A 88 -15.36 -14.50 6.37
N VAL A 89 -15.45 -13.25 6.84
CA VAL A 89 -16.33 -12.84 7.95
C VAL A 89 -17.77 -12.53 7.50
N ARG A 90 -18.11 -12.82 6.23
CA ARG A 90 -19.43 -12.60 5.63
C ARG A 90 -20.33 -13.83 5.74
#